data_AF-A0A559PQN0-F1
#
_entry.id   AF-A0A559PQN0-F1
#
_cell.length_a   1.000
_cell.length_b   1.000
_cell.length_c   1.000
_cell.angle_alpha   90.00
_cell.angle_beta   90.00
_cell.angle_gamma   90.00
#
_symmetry.space_group_name_H-M   'P 1'
#
loop_
_entity.id
_entity.type
_entity.pdbx_description
1 polymer ?
#
loop_
_entity_poly.entity_id
_entity_poly.type
_entity_poly.pdbx_seq_one_letter_code
_entity_poly.pdbx_strand_id
1 'polypeptide(L)'
;MTPIQTESVEKIARIQWLELQKQLLYLQKHSKFYKKLFKEHCIDVSEIKTEAALKLIPLTTKEDLQQYNKEFLCVPEEEIIDHVTTSGTLGSPVNFLLNEADLERLAINEMQSFKLIGVLKGDKVQITTTLDRRFIAGMAYYLGLRKLGAGIIRTGSGMPHLQWDSIERFKPNYLVAVPSFLLKMIEYAGANAIDYKNSSVKAAICIGEPLRDRNFELNALGKKITELWDIELFSTYASTEMATAFTECEHHLGNHIQPELVYTEVLDEEGKPVKIDEIGELVVSTLQVQTMPLLRFATGDLVSYTNETCKCGRNTMRLSPVLGRKKQHIKYKGTSLYPQHILDVLVEFNTISNFVVVVQKDETEMDLLTIKISNSLSKLEQEGLKQHFQTRLQVIPKIEMTNDIEINNLKNPIGSRKPVLFIDLRG
;
A
#
# COMPACT_ATOMS: atom_id res chain seq x y z
N MET A 1 2.16 29.55 5.62
CA MET A 1 1.00 29.26 4.76
C MET A 1 0.19 28.18 5.43
N THR A 2 -1.12 28.33 5.49
CA THR A 2 -2.05 27.29 5.94
C THR A 2 -1.91 26.06 5.03
N PRO A 3 -1.82 24.82 5.57
CA PRO A 3 -1.75 23.63 4.73
C PRO A 3 -2.99 23.51 3.83
N ILE A 4 -2.79 23.19 2.54
CA ILE A 4 -3.87 23.04 1.55
C ILE A 4 -4.96 22.08 2.05
N GLN A 5 -4.57 21.04 2.79
CA GLN A 5 -5.45 20.02 3.35
C GLN A 5 -6.54 20.56 4.31
N THR A 6 -6.38 21.77 4.83
CA THR A 6 -7.31 22.43 5.77
C THR A 6 -8.12 23.56 5.12
N GLU A 7 -7.88 23.83 3.84
CA GLU A 7 -8.69 24.76 3.04
C GLU A 7 -10.07 24.17 2.75
N SER A 8 -11.00 24.96 2.21
CA SER A 8 -12.32 24.44 1.82
C SER A 8 -12.21 23.40 0.72
N VAL A 9 -13.19 22.48 0.65
CA VAL A 9 -13.24 21.42 -0.35
C VAL A 9 -13.17 21.98 -1.78
N GLU A 10 -13.86 23.09 -2.05
CA GLU A 10 -13.88 23.76 -3.36
C GLU A 10 -12.51 24.34 -3.71
N LYS A 11 -11.81 24.91 -2.72
CA LYS A 11 -10.48 25.47 -2.93
C LYS A 11 -9.45 24.35 -3.16
N ILE A 12 -9.56 23.24 -2.44
CA ILE A 12 -8.74 22.04 -2.66
C ILE A 12 -8.94 21.52 -4.08
N ALA A 13 -10.20 21.27 -4.49
CA ALA A 13 -10.54 20.78 -5.82
C ALA A 13 -10.03 21.71 -6.93
N ARG A 14 -10.17 23.03 -6.75
CA ARG A 14 -9.64 24.02 -7.70
C ARG A 14 -8.11 23.95 -7.82
N ILE A 15 -7.39 23.81 -6.72
CA ILE A 15 -5.92 23.70 -6.74
C ILE A 15 -5.50 22.41 -7.45
N GLN A 16 -6.13 21.29 -7.08
CA GLN A 16 -5.92 19.99 -7.71
C GLN A 16 -6.14 20.04 -9.22
N TRP A 17 -7.24 20.66 -9.65
CA TRP A 17 -7.57 20.82 -11.06
C TRP A 17 -6.51 21.64 -11.81
N LEU A 18 -6.06 22.76 -11.23
CA LEU A 18 -5.03 23.60 -11.83
C LEU A 18 -3.69 22.86 -11.97
N GLU A 19 -3.28 22.09 -10.96
CA GLU A 19 -2.07 21.27 -11.04
C GLU A 19 -2.21 20.14 -12.06
N LEU A 20 -3.39 19.52 -12.16
CA LEU A 20 -3.65 18.49 -13.17
C LEU A 20 -3.58 19.07 -14.59
N GLN A 21 -4.12 20.27 -14.82
CA GLN A 21 -4.00 20.93 -16.13
C GLN A 21 -2.55 21.21 -16.50
N LYS A 22 -1.71 21.65 -15.55
CA LYS A 22 -0.27 21.79 -15.78
C LYS A 22 0.37 20.45 -16.13
N GLN A 23 0.00 19.39 -15.41
CA GLN A 23 0.52 18.05 -15.65
C GLN A 23 0.13 17.53 -17.05
N LEU A 24 -1.10 17.75 -17.50
CA LEU A 24 -1.56 17.38 -18.83
C LEU A 24 -0.73 18.05 -19.94
N LEU A 25 -0.49 19.36 -19.81
CA LEU A 25 0.36 20.11 -20.75
C LEU A 25 1.82 19.62 -20.71
N TYR A 26 2.33 19.31 -19.52
CA TYR A 26 3.67 18.74 -19.35
C TYR A 26 3.79 17.40 -20.08
N LEU A 27 2.82 16.50 -19.89
CA LEU A 27 2.77 15.20 -20.56
C LEU A 27 2.69 15.33 -22.07
N GLN A 28 1.82 16.21 -22.58
CA GLN A 28 1.69 16.50 -24.01
C GLN A 28 3.02 16.97 -24.62
N LYS A 29 3.82 17.72 -23.85
CA LYS A 29 5.09 18.27 -24.32
C LYS A 29 6.26 17.31 -24.17
N HIS A 30 6.29 16.47 -23.15
CA HIS A 30 7.50 15.74 -22.74
C HIS A 30 7.39 14.22 -22.88
N SER A 31 6.26 13.60 -22.54
CA SER A 31 6.12 12.14 -22.59
C SER A 31 5.87 11.63 -24.01
N LYS A 32 6.69 10.66 -24.46
CA LYS A 32 6.47 10.01 -25.76
C LYS A 32 5.20 9.16 -25.74
N PHE A 33 4.98 8.42 -24.65
CA PHE A 33 3.81 7.57 -24.45
C PHE A 33 2.50 8.39 -24.51
N TYR A 34 2.39 9.45 -23.69
CA TYR A 34 1.15 10.22 -23.64
C TYR A 34 0.89 11.03 -24.92
N LYS A 35 1.94 11.51 -25.61
CA LYS A 35 1.78 12.09 -26.97
C LYS A 35 1.12 11.12 -27.94
N LYS A 36 1.57 9.87 -27.94
CA LYS A 36 1.02 8.82 -28.79
C LYS A 36 -0.43 8.53 -28.39
N LEU A 37 -0.69 8.32 -27.10
CA LEU A 37 -2.03 8.07 -26.57
C LEU A 37 -3.01 9.21 -26.92
N PHE A 38 -2.63 10.47 -26.74
CA PHE A 38 -3.48 11.61 -27.11
C PHE A 38 -3.76 11.65 -28.61
N LYS A 39 -2.75 11.38 -29.45
CA LYS A 39 -2.92 11.35 -30.90
C LYS A 39 -3.83 10.21 -31.37
N GLU A 40 -3.65 9.01 -30.84
CA GLU A 40 -4.42 7.82 -31.23
C GLU A 40 -5.90 7.94 -30.84
N HIS A 41 -6.18 8.60 -29.73
CA HIS A 41 -7.55 8.83 -29.24
C HIS A 41 -8.13 10.19 -29.63
N CYS A 42 -7.46 10.95 -30.52
CA CYS A 42 -7.89 12.28 -30.96
C CYS A 42 -8.18 13.25 -29.80
N ILE A 43 -7.39 13.19 -28.72
CA ILE A 43 -7.54 14.01 -27.52
C ILE A 43 -6.80 15.33 -27.72
N ASP A 44 -7.54 16.43 -27.71
CA ASP A 44 -6.98 17.76 -27.53
C ASP A 44 -6.92 18.10 -26.04
N VAL A 45 -5.71 18.15 -25.50
CA VAL A 45 -5.47 18.50 -24.08
C VAL A 45 -6.04 19.88 -23.72
N SER A 46 -6.08 20.83 -24.66
CA SER A 46 -6.62 22.17 -24.42
C SER A 46 -8.13 22.18 -24.21
N GLU A 47 -8.84 21.13 -24.66
CA GLU A 47 -10.28 20.96 -24.48
C GLU A 47 -10.65 20.21 -23.20
N ILE A 48 -9.67 19.71 -22.44
CA ILE A 48 -9.86 19.11 -21.12
C ILE A 48 -9.99 20.22 -20.07
N LYS A 49 -11.16 20.87 -20.06
CA LYS A 49 -11.48 22.05 -19.22
C LYS A 49 -12.25 21.73 -17.93
N THR A 50 -12.73 20.49 -17.78
CA THR A 50 -13.49 20.05 -16.61
C THR A 50 -13.08 18.65 -16.17
N GLU A 51 -13.29 18.30 -14.90
CA GLU A 51 -13.07 16.95 -14.39
C GLU A 51 -13.87 15.90 -15.18
N ALA A 52 -15.10 16.24 -15.57
CA ALA A 52 -15.94 15.37 -16.39
C ALA A 52 -15.35 15.07 -17.77
N ALA A 53 -14.46 15.92 -18.29
CA ALA A 53 -13.76 15.68 -19.55
C ALA A 53 -12.58 14.69 -19.40
N LEU A 54 -12.08 14.45 -18.18
CA LEU A 54 -11.00 13.48 -17.95
C LEU A 54 -11.37 12.06 -18.41
N LYS A 55 -12.65 11.71 -18.39
CA LYS A 55 -13.14 10.41 -18.89
C LYS A 55 -12.86 10.16 -20.38
N LEU A 56 -12.60 11.22 -21.15
CA LEU A 56 -12.21 11.12 -22.56
C LEU A 56 -10.78 10.56 -22.70
N ILE A 57 -9.96 10.69 -21.66
CA ILE A 57 -8.60 10.15 -21.62
C ILE A 57 -8.67 8.70 -21.14
N PRO A 58 -8.21 7.71 -21.93
CA PRO A 58 -8.11 6.33 -21.48
C PRO A 58 -7.30 6.17 -20.20
N LEU A 59 -7.57 5.10 -19.46
CA LEU A 59 -6.76 4.74 -18.29
C LEU A 59 -5.37 4.29 -18.73
N THR A 60 -4.35 4.68 -17.95
CA THR A 60 -3.01 4.09 -18.05
C THR A 60 -2.96 2.86 -17.17
N THR A 61 -2.43 1.75 -17.67
CA THR A 61 -2.35 0.48 -16.95
C THR A 61 -0.92 0.13 -16.55
N LYS A 62 -0.78 -0.88 -15.68
CA LYS A 62 0.52 -1.43 -15.35
C LYS A 62 1.18 -2.11 -16.54
N GLU A 63 0.39 -2.69 -17.43
CA GLU A 63 0.85 -3.31 -18.66
C GLU A 63 1.49 -2.28 -19.60
N ASP A 64 0.91 -1.08 -19.70
CA ASP A 64 1.50 0.02 -20.48
C ASP A 64 2.89 0.38 -19.94
N LEU A 65 3.03 0.48 -18.63
CA LEU A 65 4.32 0.75 -17.98
C LEU A 65 5.35 -0.34 -18.21
N GLN A 66 4.93 -1.61 -18.27
CA GLN A 66 5.81 -2.74 -18.56
C GLN A 66 6.26 -2.75 -20.02
N GLN A 67 5.34 -2.48 -20.95
CA GLN A 67 5.60 -2.54 -22.38
C GLN A 67 6.37 -1.32 -22.90
N TYR A 68 6.04 -0.12 -22.40
CA TYR A 68 6.52 1.15 -22.92
C TYR A 68 7.34 1.95 -21.90
N ASN A 69 7.96 1.31 -20.90
CA ASN A 69 8.60 1.97 -19.74
C ASN A 69 9.43 3.23 -20.08
N LYS A 70 10.32 3.15 -21.08
CA LYS A 70 11.17 4.29 -21.48
C LYS A 70 10.40 5.44 -22.13
N GLU A 71 9.23 5.18 -22.72
CA GLU A 71 8.40 6.21 -23.37
C GLU A 71 7.67 7.10 -22.36
N PHE A 72 7.57 6.67 -21.09
CA PHE A 72 7.04 7.48 -19.99
C PHE A 72 8.02 8.55 -19.49
N LEU A 73 9.32 8.40 -19.77
CA LEU A 73 10.34 9.34 -19.32
C LEU A 73 10.15 10.72 -19.99
N CYS A 74 10.08 11.77 -19.17
CA CYS A 74 9.83 13.15 -19.57
C CYS A 74 11.05 14.08 -19.41
N VAL A 75 12.11 13.59 -18.76
CA VAL A 75 13.38 14.30 -18.57
C VAL A 75 14.52 13.64 -19.35
N PRO A 76 15.61 14.35 -19.65
CA PRO A 76 16.85 13.75 -20.17
C PRO A 76 17.43 12.70 -19.21
N GLU A 77 18.14 11.70 -19.73
CA GLU A 77 18.69 10.61 -18.90
C GLU A 77 19.73 11.12 -17.89
N GLU A 78 20.44 12.19 -18.20
CA GLU A 78 21.43 12.83 -17.33
C GLU A 78 20.85 13.51 -16.08
N GLU A 79 19.53 13.78 -16.04
CA GLU A 79 18.85 14.30 -14.86
C GLU A 79 18.45 13.19 -13.86
N ILE A 80 18.54 11.93 -14.26
CA ILE A 80 18.17 10.79 -13.43
C ILE A 80 19.28 10.53 -12.41
N ILE A 81 18.90 10.49 -11.13
CA ILE A 81 19.85 10.27 -10.02
C ILE A 81 19.53 9.05 -9.17
N ASP A 82 18.32 8.49 -9.29
CA ASP A 82 17.94 7.24 -8.60
C ASP A 82 17.10 6.32 -9.48
N HIS A 83 17.32 5.01 -9.31
CA HIS A 83 16.71 3.94 -10.08
C HIS A 83 15.97 2.98 -9.14
N VAL A 84 14.65 3.05 -9.12
CA VAL A 84 13.81 2.20 -8.28
C VAL A 84 13.00 1.21 -9.13
N THR A 85 12.59 0.11 -8.50
CA THR A 85 11.84 -0.97 -9.15
C THR A 85 10.62 -1.33 -8.33
N THR A 86 9.49 -1.56 -9.00
CA THR A 86 8.30 -2.12 -8.35
C THR A 86 8.55 -3.57 -7.94
N SER A 87 7.86 -4.06 -6.90
CA SER A 87 7.81 -5.50 -6.63
C SER A 87 6.99 -6.20 -7.72
N GLY A 88 7.63 -7.08 -8.49
CA GLY A 88 7.02 -7.81 -9.61
C GLY A 88 6.08 -8.93 -9.15
N THR A 89 4.94 -8.58 -8.55
CA THR A 89 3.98 -9.58 -8.05
C THR A 89 3.20 -10.29 -9.15
N LEU A 90 3.20 -9.76 -10.39
CA LEU A 90 2.40 -10.26 -11.53
C LEU A 90 3.15 -10.17 -12.89
N GLY A 91 4.49 -10.05 -12.91
CA GLY A 91 5.26 -9.95 -14.16
C GLY A 91 6.64 -9.28 -14.01
N SER A 92 7.25 -8.90 -15.13
CA SER A 92 8.54 -8.18 -15.16
C SER A 92 8.46 -6.88 -14.34
N PRO A 93 9.43 -6.61 -13.44
CA PRO A 93 9.47 -5.38 -12.66
C PRO A 93 9.50 -4.14 -13.57
N VAL A 94 8.66 -3.15 -13.24
CA VAL A 94 8.69 -1.82 -13.87
C VAL A 94 9.77 -0.98 -13.18
N ASN A 95 10.56 -0.26 -13.99
CA ASN A 95 11.52 0.71 -13.48
C ASN A 95 10.85 2.08 -13.32
N PHE A 96 11.14 2.74 -12.21
CA PHE A 96 10.84 4.15 -11.98
C PHE A 96 12.16 4.88 -11.77
N LEU A 97 12.33 5.97 -12.49
CA LEU A 97 13.55 6.76 -12.54
C LEU A 97 13.24 8.07 -11.85
N LEU A 98 14.11 8.57 -10.99
CA LEU A 98 13.83 9.75 -10.16
C LEU A 98 14.96 10.77 -10.34
N ASN A 99 14.58 12.04 -10.50
CA ASN A 99 15.49 13.18 -10.44
C ASN A 99 15.45 13.80 -9.04
N GLU A 100 16.28 14.83 -8.80
CA GLU A 100 16.32 15.53 -7.50
C GLU A 100 14.97 16.15 -7.12
N ALA A 101 14.25 16.73 -8.08
CA ALA A 101 12.95 17.35 -7.83
C ALA A 101 11.91 16.32 -7.35
N ASP A 102 11.91 15.12 -7.93
CA ASP A 102 11.00 14.04 -7.53
C ASP A 102 11.35 13.46 -6.16
N LEU A 103 12.63 13.36 -5.82
CA LEU A 103 13.06 12.97 -4.46
C LEU A 103 12.69 14.02 -3.41
N GLU A 104 12.84 15.30 -3.73
CA GLU A 104 12.44 16.40 -2.83
C GLU A 104 10.91 16.44 -2.65
N ARG A 105 10.14 16.21 -3.72
CA ARG A 105 8.68 16.04 -3.65
C ARG A 105 8.29 14.86 -2.76
N LEU A 106 8.96 13.72 -2.90
CA LEU A 106 8.76 12.54 -2.04
C LEU A 106 9.12 12.84 -0.58
N ALA A 107 10.18 13.61 -0.32
CA ALA A 107 10.55 14.06 1.02
C ALA A 107 9.46 14.96 1.65
N ILE A 108 8.83 15.84 0.86
CA ILE A 108 7.69 16.65 1.31
C ILE A 108 6.51 15.76 1.68
N ASN A 109 6.15 14.81 0.82
CA ASN A 109 5.07 13.86 1.08
C ASN A 109 5.23 13.18 2.44
N GLU A 110 6.37 12.51 2.64
CA GLU A 110 6.59 11.71 3.85
C GLU A 110 6.74 12.59 5.10
N MET A 111 7.34 13.77 4.98
CA MET A 111 7.35 14.74 6.07
C MET A 111 5.93 15.12 6.52
N GLN A 112 5.00 15.33 5.57
CA GLN A 112 3.61 15.63 5.91
C GLN A 112 2.90 14.42 6.54
N SER A 113 3.16 13.21 6.05
CA SER A 113 2.66 11.97 6.66
C SER A 113 3.13 11.82 8.11
N PHE A 114 4.41 12.06 8.40
CA PHE A 114 4.91 12.04 9.78
C PHE A 114 4.30 13.12 10.66
N LYS A 115 4.11 14.34 10.15
CA LYS A 115 3.42 15.40 10.89
C LYS A 115 1.96 15.06 11.18
N LEU A 116 1.28 14.39 10.24
CA LEU A 116 -0.09 13.94 10.42
C LEU A 116 -0.22 12.95 11.57
N ILE A 117 0.76 12.06 11.72
CA ILE A 117 0.85 11.08 12.81
C ILE A 117 1.26 11.73 14.14
N GLY A 118 1.70 12.99 14.11
CA GLY A 118 2.14 13.72 15.30
C GLY A 118 3.63 13.55 15.62
N VAL A 119 4.44 13.03 14.69
CA VAL A 119 5.90 13.01 14.85
C VAL A 119 6.43 14.45 14.74
N LEU A 120 7.27 14.83 15.69
CA LEU A 120 7.85 16.17 15.79
C LEU A 120 9.37 16.14 15.64
N LYS A 121 9.93 17.34 15.42
CA LYS A 121 11.37 17.55 15.52
C LYS A 121 11.85 17.19 16.94
N GLY A 122 12.85 16.32 17.03
CA GLY A 122 13.39 15.81 18.29
C GLY A 122 12.94 14.40 18.66
N ASP A 123 11.82 13.92 18.10
CA ASP A 123 11.46 12.51 18.21
C ASP A 123 12.45 11.64 17.44
N LYS A 124 12.56 10.38 17.85
CA LYS A 124 13.39 9.37 17.18
C LYS A 124 12.51 8.31 16.55
N VAL A 125 12.76 8.01 15.28
CA VAL A 125 12.03 7.02 14.50
C VAL A 125 12.98 5.94 14.01
N GLN A 126 12.65 4.68 14.29
CA GLN A 126 13.39 3.52 13.80
C GLN A 126 12.74 2.95 12.54
N ILE A 127 13.48 2.98 11.44
CA ILE A 127 13.05 2.46 10.14
C ILE A 127 13.47 0.98 10.04
N THR A 128 12.48 0.08 10.11
CA THR A 128 12.71 -1.37 10.02
C THR A 128 12.61 -1.89 8.58
N THR A 129 12.67 -1.00 7.60
CA THR A 129 12.49 -1.29 6.18
C THR A 129 13.78 -1.01 5.41
N THR A 130 13.99 -1.73 4.31
CA THR A 130 15.21 -1.55 3.49
C THR A 130 15.22 -0.19 2.80
N LEU A 131 16.38 0.47 2.84
CA LEU A 131 16.69 1.60 1.94
C LEU A 131 17.29 1.10 0.62
N ASP A 132 17.88 -0.09 0.62
CA ASP A 132 18.53 -0.69 -0.54
C ASP A 132 17.55 -1.47 -1.42
N ARG A 133 18.11 -2.23 -2.37
CA ARG A 133 17.41 -3.14 -3.30
C ARG A 133 16.52 -2.43 -4.32
N ARG A 134 16.77 -1.15 -4.62
CA ARG A 134 15.96 -0.38 -5.58
C ARG A 134 14.49 -0.37 -5.17
N PHE A 135 14.23 -0.15 -3.88
CA PHE A 135 12.89 -0.08 -3.31
C PHE A 135 12.67 1.27 -2.65
N ILE A 136 11.60 1.95 -3.02
CA ILE A 136 11.39 3.36 -2.66
C ILE A 136 11.03 3.57 -1.19
N ALA A 137 10.37 2.61 -0.52
CA ALA A 137 9.71 2.87 0.76
C ALA A 137 10.67 3.31 1.87
N GLY A 138 11.72 2.55 2.17
CA GLY A 138 12.66 2.93 3.24
C GLY A 138 13.39 4.24 2.95
N MET A 139 13.69 4.50 1.67
CA MET A 139 14.27 5.77 1.23
C MET A 139 13.29 6.94 1.43
N ALA A 140 12.01 6.77 1.06
CA ALA A 140 10.98 7.79 1.22
C ALA A 140 10.89 8.24 2.68
N TYR A 141 10.74 7.29 3.62
CA TYR A 141 10.66 7.60 5.04
C TYR A 141 11.93 8.26 5.57
N TYR A 142 13.11 7.80 5.11
CA TYR A 142 14.38 8.45 5.45
C TYR A 142 14.41 9.92 5.00
N LEU A 143 14.00 10.22 3.77
CA LEU A 143 13.95 11.57 3.23
C LEU A 143 12.94 12.45 4.00
N GLY A 144 11.74 11.92 4.27
CA GLY A 144 10.71 12.62 5.05
C GLY A 144 11.16 12.98 6.47
N LEU A 145 11.76 12.04 7.18
CA LEU A 145 12.29 12.29 8.54
C LEU A 145 13.45 13.28 8.53
N ARG A 146 14.35 13.19 7.53
CA ARG A 146 15.42 14.17 7.37
C ARG A 146 14.87 15.57 7.15
N LYS A 147 13.84 15.70 6.31
CA LYS A 147 13.17 16.97 6.04
C LYS A 147 12.44 17.52 7.27
N LEU A 148 11.83 16.64 8.06
CA LEU A 148 11.18 16.98 9.33
C LEU A 148 12.21 17.43 10.40
N GLY A 149 13.42 16.90 10.34
CA GLY A 149 14.46 17.08 11.37
C GLY A 149 14.27 16.14 12.58
N ALA A 150 13.59 15.02 12.40
CA ALA A 150 13.48 13.96 13.41
C ALA A 150 14.76 13.09 13.42
N GLY A 151 15.06 12.48 14.58
CA GLY A 151 16.14 11.50 14.71
C GLY A 151 15.80 10.20 13.98
N ILE A 152 16.78 9.61 13.31
CA ILE A 152 16.56 8.43 12.44
C ILE A 152 17.47 7.30 12.85
N ILE A 153 16.89 6.14 13.13
CA ILE A 153 17.62 4.89 13.40
C ILE A 153 17.33 3.94 12.24
N ARG A 154 18.35 3.57 11.47
CA ARG A 154 18.21 2.74 10.27
C ARG A 154 18.68 1.33 10.57
N THR A 155 17.76 0.42 10.81
CA THR A 155 18.06 -0.98 11.10
C THR A 155 17.83 -1.90 9.91
N GLY A 156 17.03 -1.46 8.94
CA GLY A 156 16.65 -2.30 7.81
C GLY A 156 15.73 -3.45 8.23
N SER A 157 15.47 -4.38 7.32
CA SER A 157 14.48 -5.43 7.50
C SER A 157 15.04 -6.72 8.14
N GLY A 158 14.21 -7.40 8.94
CA GLY A 158 14.32 -8.86 9.13
C GLY A 158 15.23 -9.36 10.26
N MET A 159 15.80 -8.50 11.11
CA MET A 159 16.66 -8.93 12.23
C MET A 159 16.12 -8.46 13.60
N PRO A 160 15.19 -9.20 14.24
CA PRO A 160 14.58 -8.80 15.52
C PRO A 160 15.58 -8.44 16.63
N HIS A 161 16.69 -9.18 16.74
CA HIS A 161 17.77 -8.85 17.68
C HIS A 161 18.29 -7.41 17.50
N LEU A 162 18.63 -7.03 16.26
CA LEU A 162 19.12 -5.67 15.97
C LEU A 162 18.05 -4.62 16.24
N GLN A 163 16.78 -4.95 16.00
CA GLN A 163 15.67 -4.03 16.29
C GLN A 163 15.60 -3.71 17.78
N TRP A 164 15.65 -4.73 18.64
CA TRP A 164 15.57 -4.54 20.08
C TRP A 164 16.84 -3.94 20.69
N ASP A 165 18.03 -4.33 20.23
CA ASP A 165 19.29 -3.67 20.62
C ASP A 165 19.25 -2.16 20.30
N SER A 166 18.72 -1.81 19.13
CA SER A 166 18.54 -0.40 18.74
C SER A 166 17.49 0.32 19.57
N ILE A 167 16.38 -0.35 19.90
CA ILE A 167 15.35 0.21 20.77
C ILE A 167 15.92 0.47 22.17
N GLU A 168 16.71 -0.46 22.70
CA GLU A 168 17.33 -0.33 24.01
C GLU A 168 18.34 0.82 24.05
N ARG A 169 19.26 0.88 23.07
CA ARG A 169 20.33 1.89 23.02
C ARG A 169 19.81 3.28 22.70
N PHE A 170 18.97 3.39 21.66
CA PHE A 170 18.62 4.67 21.07
C PHE A 170 17.25 5.15 21.49
N LYS A 171 16.44 4.34 22.18
CA LYS A 171 15.13 4.73 22.72
C LYS A 171 14.24 5.48 21.70
N PRO A 172 13.91 4.89 20.53
CA PRO A 172 13.00 5.48 19.56
C PRO A 172 11.59 5.65 20.13
N ASN A 173 10.90 6.69 19.72
CA ASN A 173 9.49 6.94 20.03
C ASN A 173 8.57 6.22 19.05
N TYR A 174 9.00 6.09 17.80
CA TYR A 174 8.18 5.54 16.71
C TYR A 174 8.94 4.47 15.93
N LEU A 175 8.20 3.53 15.35
CA LEU A 175 8.70 2.58 14.35
C LEU A 175 8.07 2.87 12.99
N VAL A 176 8.82 2.68 11.91
CA VAL A 176 8.25 2.42 10.58
C VAL A 176 8.41 0.94 10.30
N ALA A 177 7.30 0.20 10.22
CA ALA A 177 7.33 -1.26 10.18
C ALA A 177 6.22 -1.85 9.29
N VAL A 178 6.42 -3.10 8.88
CA VAL A 178 5.34 -3.94 8.36
C VAL A 178 4.62 -4.57 9.57
N PRO A 179 3.29 -4.51 9.69
CA PRO A 179 2.54 -5.03 10.84
C PRO A 179 2.92 -6.44 11.28
N SER A 180 2.98 -7.40 10.35
CA SER A 180 3.35 -8.79 10.66
C SER A 180 4.77 -8.95 11.23
N PHE A 181 5.67 -7.99 10.97
CA PHE A 181 7.01 -7.99 11.56
C PHE A 181 7.00 -7.57 13.04
N LEU A 182 6.03 -6.77 13.49
CA LEU A 182 5.88 -6.41 14.90
C LEU A 182 5.60 -7.66 15.75
N LEU A 183 4.78 -8.60 15.25
CA LEU A 183 4.55 -9.88 15.93
C LEU A 183 5.84 -10.69 16.08
N LYS A 184 6.71 -10.71 15.06
CA LYS A 184 8.03 -11.37 15.15
C LYS A 184 8.95 -10.70 16.16
N MET A 185 8.88 -9.37 16.27
CA MET A 185 9.62 -8.64 17.30
C MET A 185 9.11 -9.00 18.70
N ILE A 186 7.80 -9.07 18.91
CA ILE A 186 7.17 -9.48 20.17
C ILE A 186 7.57 -10.91 20.55
N GLU A 187 7.49 -11.85 19.61
CA GLU A 187 7.90 -13.25 19.82
C GLU A 187 9.36 -13.34 20.24
N TYR A 188 10.25 -12.65 19.52
CA TYR A 188 11.66 -12.59 19.86
C TYR A 188 11.89 -11.99 21.26
N ALA A 189 11.16 -10.92 21.60
CA ALA A 189 11.27 -10.29 22.91
C ALA A 189 10.87 -11.26 24.04
N GLY A 190 9.76 -11.99 23.87
CA GLY A 190 9.32 -13.02 24.82
C GLY A 190 10.34 -14.14 24.98
N ALA A 191 10.92 -14.64 23.89
CA ALA A 191 11.92 -15.70 23.91
C ALA A 191 13.26 -15.27 24.54
N ASN A 192 13.57 -13.98 24.56
CA ASN A 192 14.84 -13.43 25.06
C ASN A 192 14.67 -12.58 26.33
N ALA A 193 13.51 -12.70 27.02
CA ALA A 193 13.20 -11.97 28.25
C ALA A 193 13.36 -10.44 28.14
N ILE A 194 13.06 -9.86 26.97
CA ILE A 194 13.08 -8.41 26.73
C ILE A 194 11.71 -7.84 27.15
N ASP A 195 11.72 -6.86 28.04
CA ASP A 195 10.51 -6.14 28.47
C ASP A 195 10.05 -5.12 27.42
N TYR A 196 9.46 -5.63 26.35
CA TYR A 196 8.98 -4.81 25.24
C TYR A 196 7.81 -3.89 25.62
N LYS A 197 7.03 -4.27 26.64
CA LYS A 197 5.86 -3.51 27.10
C LYS A 197 6.26 -2.17 27.73
N ASN A 198 7.43 -2.12 28.39
CA ASN A 198 8.00 -0.89 28.94
C ASN A 198 9.09 -0.28 28.04
N SER A 199 9.09 -0.60 26.74
CA SER A 199 10.00 0.01 25.78
C SER A 199 9.66 1.49 25.52
N SER A 200 10.55 2.20 24.82
CA SER A 200 10.35 3.62 24.50
C SER A 200 9.35 3.88 23.37
N VAL A 201 8.94 2.82 22.65
CA VAL A 201 8.09 2.91 21.47
C VAL A 201 6.65 3.21 21.90
N LYS A 202 6.07 4.25 21.32
CA LYS A 202 4.69 4.70 21.57
C LYS A 202 3.74 4.34 20.44
N ALA A 203 4.25 4.33 19.21
CA ALA A 203 3.45 4.06 18.03
C ALA A 203 4.26 3.45 16.88
N ALA A 204 3.58 2.75 15.98
CA ALA A 204 4.14 2.23 14.74
C ALA A 204 3.39 2.80 13.53
N ILE A 205 4.17 3.34 12.59
CA ILE A 205 3.76 3.70 11.24
C ILE A 205 3.86 2.44 10.38
N CYS A 206 2.70 1.88 10.08
CA CYS A 206 2.54 0.58 9.46
C CYS A 206 2.39 0.69 7.96
N ILE A 207 3.14 -0.15 7.24
CA ILE A 207 3.27 -0.09 5.79
C ILE A 207 2.98 -1.46 5.16
N GLY A 208 2.42 -1.46 3.96
CA GLY A 208 2.36 -2.63 3.08
C GLY A 208 1.37 -3.74 3.45
N GLU A 209 0.76 -3.69 4.64
CA GLU A 209 -0.34 -4.57 5.07
C GLU A 209 -1.44 -3.72 5.73
N PRO A 210 -2.73 -4.01 5.48
CA PRO A 210 -3.81 -3.30 6.15
C PRO A 210 -3.89 -3.69 7.62
N LEU A 211 -4.18 -2.70 8.47
CA LEU A 211 -4.43 -2.87 9.91
C LEU A 211 -5.90 -2.85 10.28
N ARG A 212 -6.74 -2.39 9.35
CA ARG A 212 -8.15 -2.08 9.59
C ARG A 212 -9.01 -2.70 8.52
N ASP A 213 -10.25 -2.98 8.87
CA ASP A 213 -11.28 -3.36 7.91
C ASP A 213 -11.95 -2.12 7.29
N ARG A 214 -12.96 -2.35 6.45
CA ARG A 214 -13.72 -1.27 5.79
C ARG A 214 -14.44 -0.34 6.77
N ASN A 215 -14.76 -0.82 7.97
CA ASN A 215 -15.41 -0.03 9.02
C ASN A 215 -14.40 0.72 9.90
N PHE A 216 -13.11 0.70 9.52
CA PHE A 216 -12.00 1.34 10.25
C PHE A 216 -11.69 0.72 11.61
N GLU A 217 -12.27 -0.44 11.92
CA GLU A 217 -11.94 -1.22 13.11
C GLU A 217 -10.65 -2.01 12.88
N LEU A 218 -9.88 -2.24 13.94
CA LEU A 218 -8.69 -3.08 13.83
C LEU A 218 -9.08 -4.48 13.32
N ASN A 219 -8.40 -4.94 12.28
CA ASN A 219 -8.52 -6.32 11.81
C ASN A 219 -7.84 -7.29 12.78
N ALA A 220 -7.86 -8.59 12.48
CA ALA A 220 -7.30 -9.61 13.36
C ALA A 220 -5.81 -9.38 13.68
N LEU A 221 -5.02 -8.96 12.68
CA LEU A 221 -3.60 -8.64 12.86
C LEU A 221 -3.41 -7.42 13.76
N GLY A 222 -4.14 -6.33 13.51
CA GLY A 222 -4.11 -5.11 14.32
C GLY A 222 -4.47 -5.38 15.77
N LYS A 223 -5.58 -6.08 16.02
CA LYS A 223 -6.03 -6.49 17.36
C LYS A 223 -4.96 -7.30 18.08
N LYS A 224 -4.40 -8.30 17.40
CA LYS A 224 -3.37 -9.17 17.99
C LYS A 224 -2.12 -8.40 18.41
N ILE A 225 -1.70 -7.43 17.60
CA ILE A 225 -0.55 -6.57 17.93
C ILE A 225 -0.87 -5.73 19.17
N THR A 226 -2.00 -5.02 19.17
CA THR A 226 -2.37 -4.11 20.28
C THR A 226 -2.66 -4.85 21.60
N GLU A 227 -3.17 -6.09 21.55
CA GLU A 227 -3.34 -6.93 22.74
C GLU A 227 -2.01 -7.34 23.39
N LEU A 228 -0.98 -7.55 22.57
CA LEU A 228 0.33 -7.99 23.05
C LEU A 228 1.21 -6.80 23.44
N TRP A 229 1.26 -5.78 22.59
CA TRP A 229 2.10 -4.59 22.71
C TRP A 229 1.25 -3.34 22.60
N ASP A 230 1.07 -2.65 23.73
CA ASP A 230 0.25 -1.45 23.87
C ASP A 230 0.92 -0.23 23.23
N ILE A 231 0.85 -0.16 21.90
CA ILE A 231 1.31 0.94 21.07
C ILE A 231 0.23 1.32 20.06
N GLU A 232 0.20 2.60 19.68
CA GLU A 232 -0.72 3.08 18.65
C GLU A 232 -0.26 2.62 17.26
N LEU A 233 -1.20 2.21 16.41
CA LEU A 233 -0.89 1.73 15.06
C LEU A 233 -1.49 2.68 14.03
N PHE A 234 -0.62 3.27 13.21
CA PHE A 234 -0.98 4.16 12.11
C PHE A 234 -0.82 3.45 10.76
N SER A 235 -1.89 3.32 9.99
CA SER A 235 -1.85 2.84 8.61
C SER A 235 -1.28 3.85 7.62
N THR A 236 -0.57 3.34 6.62
CA THR A 236 -0.19 4.08 5.42
C THR A 236 -0.48 3.24 4.18
N TYR A 237 -1.01 3.88 3.15
CA TYR A 237 -1.16 3.30 1.82
C TYR A 237 -0.26 4.05 0.83
N ALA A 238 0.62 3.32 0.16
CA ALA A 238 1.57 3.89 -0.79
C ALA A 238 1.88 2.88 -1.90
N SER A 239 2.34 3.39 -3.03
CA SER A 239 2.89 2.58 -4.13
C SER A 239 4.04 3.33 -4.77
N THR A 240 4.94 2.58 -5.44
CA THR A 240 6.04 3.19 -6.19
C THR A 240 5.49 4.04 -7.33
N GLU A 241 4.44 3.57 -7.99
CA GLU A 241 3.77 4.23 -9.10
C GLU A 241 3.19 5.61 -8.71
N MET A 242 2.67 5.76 -7.48
CA MET A 242 2.10 7.02 -7.01
C MET A 242 3.15 8.07 -6.57
N ALA A 243 4.38 7.63 -6.26
CA ALA A 243 5.41 8.46 -5.61
C ALA A 243 4.87 9.30 -4.41
N THR A 244 3.86 8.78 -3.72
CA THR A 244 3.06 9.48 -2.69
C THR A 244 2.51 8.44 -1.72
N ALA A 245 2.30 8.83 -0.47
CA ALA A 245 1.69 8.01 0.58
C ALA A 245 0.45 8.71 1.12
N PHE A 246 -0.61 7.94 1.33
CA PHE A 246 -1.79 8.36 2.07
C PHE A 246 -1.68 7.80 3.48
N THR A 247 -2.02 8.61 4.46
CA THR A 247 -1.70 8.32 5.85
C THR A 247 -2.92 8.61 6.71
N GLU A 248 -3.22 7.70 7.64
CA GLU A 248 -4.28 7.96 8.60
C GLU A 248 -3.83 8.95 9.67
N CYS A 249 -4.80 9.67 10.23
CA CYS A 249 -4.59 10.56 11.37
C CYS A 249 -4.91 9.85 12.69
N GLU A 250 -4.79 10.57 13.81
CA GLU A 250 -5.10 10.10 15.18
C GLU A 250 -6.54 9.60 15.39
N HIS A 251 -7.44 9.87 14.44
CA HIS A 251 -8.80 9.34 14.50
C HIS A 251 -8.97 7.99 13.81
N HIS A 252 -7.97 7.55 13.03
CA HIS A 252 -7.97 6.26 12.34
C HIS A 252 -9.15 5.99 11.41
N LEU A 253 -9.84 7.02 10.95
CA LEU A 253 -11.01 6.92 10.05
C LEU A 253 -10.59 7.08 8.58
N GLY A 254 -9.63 6.26 8.14
CA GLY A 254 -9.13 6.23 6.77
C GLY A 254 -7.88 7.07 6.50
N ASN A 255 -7.26 6.82 5.34
CA ASN A 255 -6.01 7.46 4.93
C ASN A 255 -6.29 8.76 4.20
N HIS A 256 -5.76 9.88 4.70
CA HIS A 256 -5.86 11.18 4.04
C HIS A 256 -5.02 11.21 2.76
N ILE A 257 -5.64 11.65 1.67
CA ILE A 257 -4.90 11.94 0.42
C ILE A 257 -4.10 13.24 0.55
N GLN A 258 -3.10 13.37 -0.31
CA GLN A 258 -2.23 14.55 -0.43
C GLN A 258 -2.65 15.37 -1.65
N PRO A 259 -3.61 16.32 -1.51
CA PRO A 259 -4.26 16.94 -2.66
C PRO A 259 -3.31 17.74 -3.55
N GLU A 260 -2.22 18.27 -3.00
CA GLU A 260 -1.21 18.98 -3.78
C GLU A 260 -0.31 18.06 -4.62
N LEU A 261 -0.27 16.76 -4.29
CA LEU A 261 0.65 15.79 -4.89
C LEU A 261 -0.03 14.80 -5.82
N VAL A 262 -1.33 14.56 -5.65
CA VAL A 262 -2.05 13.57 -6.45
C VAL A 262 -3.50 14.00 -6.69
N TYR A 263 -3.99 13.69 -7.89
CA TYR A 263 -5.40 13.71 -8.22
C TYR A 263 -5.93 12.28 -8.22
N THR A 264 -7.02 12.00 -7.50
CA THR A 264 -7.53 10.65 -7.28
C THR A 264 -8.95 10.51 -7.79
N GLU A 265 -9.23 9.41 -8.48
CA GLU A 265 -10.56 8.95 -8.85
C GLU A 265 -10.78 7.56 -8.24
N VAL A 266 -12.03 7.20 -7.93
CA VAL A 266 -12.42 5.83 -7.57
C VAL A 266 -13.48 5.39 -8.56
N LEU A 267 -13.15 4.42 -9.42
CA LEU A 267 -13.95 4.09 -10.61
C LEU A 267 -14.58 2.69 -10.54
N ASP A 268 -15.77 2.54 -11.10
CA ASP A 268 -16.42 1.24 -11.33
C ASP A 268 -15.78 0.47 -12.51
N GLU A 269 -16.35 -0.70 -12.85
CA GLU A 269 -15.87 -1.53 -13.96
C GLU A 269 -16.05 -0.85 -15.33
N GLU A 270 -17.04 0.04 -15.45
CA GLU A 270 -17.31 0.86 -16.63
C GLU A 270 -16.45 2.12 -16.71
N GLY A 271 -15.56 2.35 -15.74
CA GLY A 271 -14.66 3.52 -15.68
C GLY A 271 -15.35 4.82 -15.27
N LYS A 272 -16.49 4.74 -14.60
CA LYS A 272 -17.23 5.90 -14.05
C LYS A 272 -16.95 6.06 -12.56
N PRO A 273 -16.94 7.30 -12.03
CA PRO A 273 -16.78 7.53 -10.60
C PRO A 273 -17.88 6.84 -9.77
N VAL A 274 -17.48 6.10 -8.74
CA VAL A 274 -18.41 5.47 -7.78
C VAL A 274 -18.91 6.51 -6.76
N LYS A 275 -20.05 6.21 -6.13
CA LYS A 275 -20.56 7.07 -5.03
C LYS A 275 -19.69 6.92 -3.78
N ILE A 276 -19.85 7.86 -2.85
CA ILE A 276 -19.25 7.76 -1.51
C ILE A 276 -19.61 6.40 -0.91
N ASP A 277 -18.63 5.79 -0.24
CA ASP A 277 -18.67 4.45 0.35
C ASP A 277 -18.83 3.27 -0.62
N GLU A 278 -19.13 3.47 -1.90
CA GLU A 278 -19.11 2.39 -2.90
C GLU A 278 -17.66 1.95 -3.19
N ILE A 279 -17.49 0.67 -3.51
CA ILE A 279 -16.18 0.08 -3.81
C ILE A 279 -15.88 0.34 -5.29
N GLY A 280 -14.68 0.85 -5.57
CA GLY A 280 -14.16 0.97 -6.91
C GLY A 280 -12.64 0.83 -6.95
N GLU A 281 -12.09 0.85 -8.16
CA GLU A 281 -10.65 0.86 -8.40
C GLU A 281 -10.09 2.26 -8.18
N LEU A 282 -9.04 2.35 -7.37
CA LEU A 282 -8.29 3.59 -7.20
C LEU A 282 -7.52 3.90 -8.49
N VAL A 283 -7.79 5.08 -9.05
CA VAL A 283 -7.11 5.64 -10.21
C VAL A 283 -6.42 6.94 -9.79
N VAL A 284 -5.17 7.12 -10.21
CA VAL A 284 -4.33 8.23 -9.75
C VAL A 284 -3.69 8.98 -10.92
N SER A 285 -3.62 10.30 -10.79
CA SER A 285 -2.74 11.13 -11.63
C SER A 285 -1.75 11.84 -10.73
N THR A 286 -0.46 11.58 -10.93
CA THR A 286 0.61 12.18 -10.13
C THR A 286 0.79 13.63 -10.52
N LEU A 287 0.78 14.53 -9.56
CA LEU A 287 0.99 15.95 -9.76
C LEU A 287 2.43 16.32 -9.38
N GLN A 288 3.05 17.22 -10.13
CA GLN A 288 4.40 17.74 -9.87
C GLN A 288 5.53 16.71 -9.99
N VAL A 289 5.25 15.49 -10.48
CA VAL A 289 6.28 14.50 -10.83
C VAL A 289 6.85 14.87 -12.19
N GLN A 290 8.18 14.92 -12.30
CA GLN A 290 8.88 15.35 -13.50
C GLN A 290 9.36 14.18 -14.33
N THR A 291 9.95 13.13 -13.75
CA THR A 291 10.60 12.09 -14.55
C THR A 291 9.62 11.18 -15.27
N MET A 292 8.71 10.53 -14.53
CA MET A 292 7.76 9.54 -15.04
C MET A 292 6.36 9.80 -14.47
N PRO A 293 5.77 10.99 -14.71
CA PRO A 293 4.42 11.28 -14.25
C PRO A 293 3.40 10.35 -14.89
N LEU A 294 2.42 9.94 -14.09
CA LEU A 294 1.32 9.09 -14.51
C LEU A 294 0.01 9.89 -14.55
N LEU A 295 -0.80 9.63 -15.57
CA LEU A 295 -2.12 10.21 -15.80
C LEU A 295 -3.17 9.11 -15.86
N ARG A 296 -4.21 9.24 -15.03
CA ARG A 296 -5.30 8.27 -14.87
C ARG A 296 -4.79 6.83 -14.80
N PHE A 297 -3.78 6.61 -13.96
CA PHE A 297 -3.18 5.30 -13.75
C PHE A 297 -4.06 4.42 -12.86
N ALA A 298 -4.51 3.30 -13.42
CA ALA A 298 -5.29 2.29 -12.74
C ALA A 298 -4.38 1.44 -11.84
N THR A 299 -4.52 1.60 -10.53
CA THR A 299 -3.62 0.95 -9.55
C THR A 299 -3.89 -0.54 -9.39
N GLY A 300 -5.08 -1.00 -9.79
CA GLY A 300 -5.60 -2.32 -9.48
C GLY A 300 -6.03 -2.51 -8.04
N ASP A 301 -5.89 -1.51 -7.15
CA ASP A 301 -6.32 -1.59 -5.75
C ASP A 301 -7.78 -1.16 -5.61
N LEU A 302 -8.58 -1.96 -4.89
CA LEU A 302 -10.00 -1.69 -4.63
C LEU A 302 -10.15 -1.02 -3.26
N VAL A 303 -10.83 0.11 -3.25
CA VAL A 303 -11.05 0.95 -2.07
C VAL A 303 -12.48 1.52 -2.09
N SER A 304 -12.95 2.00 -0.94
CA SER A 304 -14.02 2.98 -0.85
C SER A 304 -13.45 4.30 -0.33
N TYR A 305 -14.22 5.38 -0.43
CA TYR A 305 -13.77 6.70 0.02
C TYR A 305 -14.88 7.49 0.69
N THR A 306 -14.47 8.48 1.50
CA THR A 306 -15.34 9.52 2.06
C THR A 306 -14.73 10.91 1.84
N ASN A 307 -15.59 11.90 1.66
CA ASN A 307 -15.23 13.32 1.58
C ASN A 307 -15.71 14.11 2.81
N GLU A 308 -16.18 13.44 3.85
CA GLU A 308 -16.54 14.10 5.10
C GLU A 308 -15.31 14.75 5.75
N THR A 309 -15.47 15.98 6.21
CA THR A 309 -14.45 16.68 7.02
C THR A 309 -14.06 15.81 8.20
N CYS A 310 -12.76 15.57 8.33
CA CYS A 310 -12.24 14.78 9.44
C CYS A 310 -12.20 15.61 10.71
N LYS A 311 -12.35 14.96 11.87
CA LYS A 311 -12.21 15.59 13.19
C LYS A 311 -10.82 16.20 13.44
N CYS A 312 -9.80 15.79 12.68
CA CYS A 312 -8.46 16.41 12.70
C CYS A 312 -8.43 17.79 11.98
N GLY A 313 -9.55 18.26 11.44
CA GLY A 313 -9.70 19.56 10.77
C GLY A 313 -9.36 19.56 9.28
N ARG A 314 -9.00 18.41 8.70
CA ARG A 314 -8.71 18.28 7.26
C ARG A 314 -9.96 18.01 6.45
N ASN A 315 -10.03 18.63 5.28
CA ASN A 315 -11.12 18.51 4.31
C ASN A 315 -10.74 17.66 3.09
N THR A 316 -9.66 16.88 3.19
CA THR A 316 -9.23 15.99 2.11
C THR A 316 -10.03 14.69 2.11
N MET A 317 -10.22 14.12 0.91
CA MET A 317 -10.74 12.77 0.75
C MET A 317 -9.94 11.79 1.62
N ARG A 318 -10.64 10.83 2.22
CA ARG A 318 -10.04 9.72 2.95
C ARG A 318 -10.40 8.41 2.28
N LEU A 319 -9.40 7.56 2.07
CA LEU A 319 -9.58 6.22 1.52
C LEU A 319 -9.72 5.18 2.62
N SER A 320 -10.54 4.16 2.36
CA SER A 320 -10.55 2.93 3.15
C SER A 320 -9.18 2.21 3.05
N PRO A 321 -8.92 1.23 3.92
CA PRO A 321 -7.91 0.22 3.62
C PRO A 321 -8.16 -0.43 2.27
N VAL A 322 -7.10 -0.96 1.64
CA VAL A 322 -7.23 -1.74 0.41
C VAL A 322 -7.99 -3.03 0.70
N LEU A 323 -9.15 -3.19 0.08
CA LEU A 323 -10.05 -4.33 0.29
C LEU A 323 -9.63 -5.55 -0.54
N GLY A 324 -8.93 -5.30 -1.65
CA GLY A 324 -8.40 -6.33 -2.53
C GLY A 324 -7.79 -5.72 -3.78
N ARG A 325 -7.30 -6.59 -4.67
CA ARG A 325 -6.87 -6.18 -6.00
C ARG A 325 -7.80 -6.68 -7.08
N LYS A 326 -8.11 -5.85 -8.08
CA LYS A 326 -9.00 -6.14 -9.20
C LYS A 326 -8.61 -7.44 -9.92
N LYS A 327 -7.32 -7.63 -10.22
CA LYS A 327 -6.81 -8.85 -10.87
C LYS A 327 -6.73 -10.08 -9.95
N GLN A 328 -6.77 -9.88 -8.63
CA GLN A 328 -6.76 -10.97 -7.64
C GLN A 328 -8.17 -11.31 -7.16
N HIS A 329 -9.21 -10.83 -7.85
CA HIS A 329 -10.58 -11.23 -7.61
C HIS A 329 -10.73 -12.73 -7.91
N ILE A 330 -11.28 -13.48 -6.96
CA ILE A 330 -11.51 -14.93 -7.10
C ILE A 330 -13.01 -15.15 -7.18
N LYS A 331 -13.46 -15.85 -8.23
CA LYS A 331 -14.84 -16.34 -8.32
C LYS A 331 -14.85 -17.80 -7.91
N TYR A 332 -15.01 -18.04 -6.61
CA TYR A 332 -15.01 -19.40 -6.06
C TYR A 332 -16.44 -19.83 -5.74
N LYS A 333 -16.96 -20.85 -6.45
CA LYS A 333 -18.30 -21.43 -6.24
C LYS A 333 -19.43 -20.39 -6.16
N GLY A 334 -19.41 -19.40 -7.06
CA GLY A 334 -20.42 -18.34 -7.12
C GLY A 334 -20.24 -17.21 -6.10
N THR A 335 -19.21 -17.26 -5.25
CA THR A 335 -18.86 -16.20 -4.30
C THR A 335 -17.65 -15.40 -4.79
N SER A 336 -17.74 -14.08 -4.69
CA SER A 336 -16.61 -13.18 -4.92
C SER A 336 -15.74 -13.10 -3.68
N LEU A 337 -14.49 -13.56 -3.78
CA LEU A 337 -13.52 -13.52 -2.69
C LEU A 337 -12.35 -12.61 -3.05
N TYR A 338 -11.82 -11.95 -2.03
CA TYR A 338 -10.58 -11.21 -2.11
C TYR A 338 -9.53 -11.86 -1.20
N PRO A 339 -8.24 -11.86 -1.59
CA PRO A 339 -7.16 -12.44 -0.82
C PRO A 339 -7.16 -12.00 0.64
N GLN A 340 -7.35 -10.71 0.91
CA GLN A 340 -7.28 -10.18 2.27
C GLN A 340 -8.33 -10.80 3.19
N HIS A 341 -9.57 -10.99 2.72
CA HIS A 341 -10.61 -11.63 3.52
C HIS A 341 -10.28 -13.09 3.86
N ILE A 342 -9.62 -13.81 2.94
CA ILE A 342 -9.16 -15.18 3.17
C ILE A 342 -8.06 -15.19 4.25
N LEU A 343 -7.13 -14.24 4.17
CA LEU A 343 -6.06 -14.09 5.15
C LEU A 343 -6.60 -13.72 6.54
N ASP A 344 -7.57 -12.82 6.62
CA ASP A 344 -8.19 -12.41 7.88
C ASP A 344 -8.84 -13.60 8.60
N VAL A 345 -9.58 -14.44 7.87
CA VAL A 345 -10.19 -15.68 8.41
C VAL A 345 -9.13 -16.67 8.91
N LEU A 346 -7.99 -16.77 8.22
CA LEU A 346 -6.89 -17.64 8.64
C LEU A 346 -6.20 -17.14 9.90
N VAL A 347 -5.99 -15.83 10.01
CA VAL A 347 -5.37 -15.20 11.19
C VAL A 347 -6.28 -15.28 12.41
N GLU A 348 -7.60 -15.16 12.25
CA GLU A 348 -8.58 -15.34 13.33
C GLU A 348 -8.58 -16.78 13.88
N PHE A 349 -8.23 -17.77 13.06
CA PHE A 349 -8.17 -19.16 13.45
C PHE A 349 -6.83 -19.48 14.15
N ASN A 350 -6.76 -19.10 15.44
CA ASN A 350 -5.58 -19.11 16.31
C ASN A 350 -4.73 -20.40 16.38
N THR A 351 -5.18 -21.52 15.83
CA THR A 351 -4.44 -22.80 15.81
C THR A 351 -3.48 -22.94 14.62
N ILE A 352 -3.55 -22.04 13.63
CA ILE A 352 -2.67 -22.10 12.45
C ILE A 352 -1.47 -21.17 12.65
N SER A 353 -0.31 -21.78 12.89
CA SER A 353 0.96 -21.05 13.05
C SER A 353 1.60 -20.65 11.71
N ASN A 354 1.42 -21.45 10.67
CA ASN A 354 2.04 -21.23 9.36
C ASN A 354 1.14 -21.70 8.22
N PHE A 355 0.93 -20.81 7.24
CA PHE A 355 0.10 -21.09 6.09
C PHE A 355 0.53 -20.28 4.86
N VAL A 356 0.13 -20.76 3.69
CA VAL A 356 0.09 -20.01 2.44
C VAL A 356 -1.18 -20.37 1.67
N VAL A 357 -1.84 -19.37 1.10
CA VAL A 357 -3.01 -19.55 0.25
C VAL A 357 -2.54 -19.65 -1.19
N VAL A 358 -2.99 -20.67 -1.90
CA VAL A 358 -2.72 -20.87 -3.33
C VAL A 358 -4.04 -20.92 -4.07
N VAL A 359 -4.19 -20.08 -5.07
CA VAL A 359 -5.32 -20.12 -6.00
C VAL A 359 -4.79 -20.55 -7.36
N GLN A 360 -5.44 -21.53 -7.97
CA GLN A 360 -5.09 -22.05 -9.29
C GLN A 360 -6.36 -22.44 -10.02
N LYS A 361 -6.28 -22.70 -11.32
CA LYS A 361 -7.39 -23.35 -12.04
C LYS A 361 -7.37 -24.85 -11.80
N ASP A 362 -8.54 -25.45 -11.62
CA ASP A 362 -8.68 -26.90 -11.66
C ASP A 362 -8.82 -27.44 -13.10
N GLU A 363 -8.97 -28.75 -13.24
CA GLU A 363 -9.09 -29.43 -14.55
C GLU A 363 -10.30 -28.93 -15.38
N THR A 364 -11.24 -28.23 -14.76
CA THR A 364 -12.44 -27.67 -15.40
C THR A 364 -12.33 -26.17 -15.66
N GLU A 365 -11.13 -25.59 -15.54
CA GLU A 365 -10.85 -24.15 -15.67
C GLU A 365 -11.55 -23.28 -14.61
N MET A 366 -12.06 -23.87 -13.53
CA MET A 366 -12.65 -23.14 -12.41
C MET A 366 -11.59 -22.78 -11.36
N ASP A 367 -11.80 -21.67 -10.66
CA ASP A 367 -10.92 -21.26 -9.56
C ASP A 367 -10.95 -22.31 -8.44
N LEU A 368 -9.78 -22.78 -8.02
CA LEU A 368 -9.57 -23.66 -6.89
C LEU A 368 -8.76 -22.95 -5.81
N LEU A 369 -9.40 -22.66 -4.68
CA LEU A 369 -8.77 -22.12 -3.48
C LEU A 369 -8.20 -23.24 -2.61
N THR A 370 -6.88 -23.28 -2.46
CA THR A 370 -6.15 -24.23 -1.60
C THR A 370 -5.42 -23.51 -0.48
N ILE A 371 -5.61 -23.94 0.75
CA ILE A 371 -4.88 -23.45 1.91
C ILE A 371 -3.86 -24.51 2.30
N LYS A 372 -2.58 -24.20 2.06
CA LYS A 372 -1.46 -25.02 2.51
C LYS A 372 -1.14 -24.66 3.96
N ILE A 373 -1.25 -25.62 4.87
CA ILE A 373 -1.03 -25.47 6.32
C ILE A 373 -0.02 -26.49 6.84
N SER A 374 0.65 -26.18 7.95
CA SER A 374 1.64 -27.09 8.53
C SER A 374 1.00 -28.42 8.96
N ASN A 375 1.75 -29.53 8.76
CA ASN A 375 1.38 -30.92 9.11
C ASN A 375 0.95 -31.14 10.57
N SER A 376 1.05 -30.15 11.44
CA SER A 376 0.71 -30.22 12.86
C SER A 376 -0.78 -30.15 13.18
N LEU A 377 -1.66 -29.76 12.24
CA LEU A 377 -3.10 -29.63 12.52
C LEU A 377 -3.85 -30.98 12.50
N SER A 378 -4.58 -31.27 13.58
CA SER A 378 -5.45 -32.43 13.71
C SER A 378 -6.65 -32.37 12.77
N LYS A 379 -7.28 -33.52 12.50
CA LYS A 379 -8.51 -33.58 11.66
C LYS A 379 -9.65 -32.72 12.20
N LEU A 380 -9.77 -32.61 13.53
CA LEU A 380 -10.79 -31.80 14.17
C LEU A 380 -10.57 -30.31 13.92
N GLU A 381 -9.32 -29.85 13.99
CA GLU A 381 -8.98 -28.45 13.69
C GLU A 381 -9.15 -28.13 12.20
N GLN A 382 -8.84 -29.08 11.31
CA GLN A 382 -9.10 -28.92 9.87
C GLN A 382 -10.60 -28.75 9.58
N GLU A 383 -11.45 -29.52 10.24
CA GLU A 383 -12.91 -29.39 10.08
C GLU A 383 -13.42 -28.08 10.69
N GLY A 384 -12.89 -27.68 11.85
CA GLY A 384 -13.14 -26.37 12.44
C GLY A 384 -12.78 -25.22 11.51
N LEU A 385 -11.63 -25.31 10.82
CA LEU A 385 -11.20 -24.32 9.83
C LEU A 385 -12.18 -24.23 8.67
N LYS A 386 -12.62 -25.37 8.12
CA LYS A 386 -13.62 -25.39 7.04
C LYS A 386 -14.94 -24.75 7.47
N GLN A 387 -15.41 -25.05 8.67
CA GLN A 387 -16.63 -24.44 9.22
C GLN A 387 -16.47 -22.94 9.44
N HIS A 388 -15.29 -22.51 9.90
CA HIS A 388 -14.98 -21.09 10.09
C HIS A 388 -15.02 -20.32 8.76
N PHE A 389 -14.39 -20.89 7.72
CA PHE A 389 -14.46 -20.38 6.34
C PHE A 389 -15.88 -20.33 5.79
N GLN A 390 -16.65 -21.40 6.00
CA GLN A 390 -18.06 -21.46 5.55
C GLN A 390 -18.90 -20.39 6.24
N THR A 391 -18.66 -20.11 7.53
CA THR A 391 -19.42 -19.10 8.28
C THR A 391 -19.07 -17.68 7.86
N ARG A 392 -17.78 -17.40 7.63
CA ARG A 392 -17.28 -16.04 7.38
C ARG A 392 -17.30 -15.63 5.91
N LEU A 393 -17.05 -16.58 5.01
CA LEU A 393 -16.90 -16.32 3.58
C LEU A 393 -17.86 -17.14 2.71
N GLN A 394 -18.73 -17.97 3.31
CA GLN A 394 -19.70 -18.82 2.60
C GLN A 394 -19.06 -19.82 1.62
N VAL A 395 -17.78 -20.15 1.84
CA VAL A 395 -17.01 -21.07 1.00
C VAL A 395 -16.25 -22.10 1.84
N ILE A 396 -16.01 -23.28 1.26
CA ILE A 396 -15.15 -24.31 1.84
C ILE A 396 -13.91 -24.44 0.96
N PRO A 397 -12.72 -24.02 1.42
CA PRO A 397 -11.48 -24.17 0.69
C PRO A 397 -10.99 -25.62 0.70
N LYS A 398 -10.13 -25.98 -0.26
CA LYS A 398 -9.33 -27.20 -0.18
C LYS A 398 -8.24 -26.97 0.87
N ILE A 399 -8.08 -27.90 1.80
CA ILE A 399 -6.98 -27.87 2.78
C ILE A 399 -5.93 -28.87 2.32
N GLU A 400 -4.68 -28.42 2.27
CA GLU A 400 -3.53 -29.25 1.94
C GLU A 400 -2.50 -29.17 3.06
N MET A 401 -2.14 -30.31 3.62
CA MET A 401 -1.12 -30.38 4.66
C MET A 401 0.25 -30.45 3.99
N THR A 402 1.17 -29.56 4.36
CA THR A 402 2.57 -29.69 3.97
C THR A 402 3.53 -29.34 5.12
N ASN A 403 4.80 -29.67 4.96
CA ASN A 403 5.82 -29.37 5.96
C ASN A 403 6.15 -27.87 5.99
N ASP A 404 6.59 -27.38 7.15
CA ASP A 404 6.90 -25.96 7.35
C ASP A 404 8.00 -25.41 6.43
N ILE A 405 8.92 -26.26 5.99
CA ILE A 405 10.00 -25.85 5.07
C ILE A 405 9.41 -25.45 3.71
N GLU A 406 8.47 -26.24 3.18
CA GLU A 406 7.79 -25.94 1.92
C GLU A 406 6.96 -24.65 2.03
N ILE A 407 6.21 -24.48 3.12
CA ILE A 407 5.42 -23.26 3.36
C ILE A 407 6.34 -22.05 3.45
N ASN A 408 7.46 -22.15 4.16
CA ASN A 408 8.41 -21.04 4.29
C ASN A 408 9.10 -20.69 2.98
N ASN A 409 9.38 -21.68 2.12
CA ASN A 409 9.91 -21.46 0.78
C ASN A 409 8.90 -20.75 -0.13
N LEU A 410 7.62 -21.15 -0.06
CA LEU A 410 6.53 -20.50 -0.79
C LEU A 410 6.27 -19.07 -0.29
N LYS A 411 6.36 -18.83 1.02
CA LYS A 411 6.23 -17.51 1.63
C LYS A 411 7.39 -16.59 1.31
N ASN A 412 8.60 -17.12 1.18
CA ASN A 412 9.81 -16.33 0.96
C ASN A 412 10.55 -16.77 -0.32
N PRO A 413 9.94 -16.62 -1.50
CA PRO A 413 10.58 -17.05 -2.74
C PRO A 413 11.84 -16.23 -3.01
N ILE A 414 12.80 -16.85 -3.70
CA ILE A 414 14.10 -16.23 -4.02
C ILE A 414 13.86 -14.92 -4.77
N GLY A 415 14.34 -13.80 -4.20
CA GLY A 415 14.17 -12.46 -4.76
C GLY A 415 12.94 -11.69 -4.25
N SER A 416 12.03 -12.34 -3.53
CA SER A 416 10.91 -11.65 -2.87
C SER A 416 11.39 -10.79 -1.71
N ARG A 417 10.82 -9.59 -1.60
CA ARG A 417 11.17 -8.59 -0.56
C ARG A 417 10.20 -8.59 0.62
N LYS A 418 9.06 -9.27 0.50
CA LYS A 418 8.03 -9.42 1.55
C LYS A 418 7.51 -10.86 1.58
N PRO A 419 7.04 -11.36 2.74
CA PRO A 419 6.35 -12.64 2.80
C PRO A 419 5.13 -12.63 1.86
N VAL A 420 4.96 -13.70 1.09
CA VAL A 420 3.82 -13.92 0.20
C VAL A 420 2.89 -14.90 0.90
N LEU A 421 1.76 -14.39 1.42
CA LEU A 421 0.75 -15.24 2.07
C LEU A 421 -0.32 -15.74 1.11
N PHE A 422 -0.37 -15.20 -0.10
CA PHE A 422 -1.33 -15.52 -1.14
C PHE A 422 -0.63 -15.60 -2.50
N ILE A 423 -0.78 -16.72 -3.19
CA ILE A 423 -0.19 -17.02 -4.49
C ILE A 423 -1.32 -17.26 -5.49
N ASP A 424 -1.32 -16.50 -6.58
CA ASP A 424 -2.27 -16.66 -7.69
C ASP A 424 -1.56 -17.31 -8.88
N LEU A 425 -1.98 -18.52 -9.24
CA LEU A 425 -1.44 -19.34 -10.34
C LEU A 425 -2.43 -19.44 -11.51
N ARG A 426 -3.48 -18.61 -11.55
CA ARG A 426 -4.53 -18.68 -12.59
C ARG A 426 -4.11 -18.13 -13.96
N GLY A 427 -2.98 -17.43 -14.04
CA GLY A 427 -2.45 -16.81 -15.25
C GLY A 427 -2.27 -15.32 -15.13
#